data_AF-R7TVH8-F1
#
_entry.id   AF-R7TVH8-F1
#
_cell.length_a   1.000
_cell.length_b   1.000
_cell.length_c   1.000
_cell.angle_alpha   90.00
_cell.angle_beta   90.00
_cell.angle_gamma   90.00
#
_symmetry.space_group_name_H-M   'P 1'
#
loop_
_entity.id
_entity.type
_entity.pdbx_description
1 polymer ?
#
loop_
_entity_poly.entity_id
_entity_poly.type
_entity_poly.pdbx_seq_one_letter_code
_entity_poly.pdbx_strand_id
1 'polypeptide(L)' 'FLQQNEIINDYQYGFRKKFNSEMALAVTTDNIISSLDSQKHVMGFFLISKRLLTQ' A
#
# COMPACT_ATOMS: atom_id res chain seq x y z
N PHE A 1 -2.35 -5.24 19.07
CA PHE A 1 -1.46 -6.40 18.90
C PHE A 1 -0.63 -6.30 17.62
N LEU A 2 -1.18 -6.53 16.42
CA LEU A 2 -0.39 -6.61 15.17
C LEU A 2 0.46 -5.36 14.89
N GLN A 3 -0.14 -4.17 14.98
CA GLN A 3 0.59 -2.91 14.82
C GLN A 3 1.59 -2.63 15.96
N GLN A 4 1.30 -3.09 17.17
CA GLN A 4 2.14 -2.83 18.35
C GLN A 4 3.39 -3.72 18.37
N ASN A 5 3.37 -4.84 17.67
CA ASN A 5 4.49 -5.77 17.54
C ASN A 5 5.17 -5.67 16.16
N GLU A 6 4.91 -4.60 15.40
CA GLU A 6 5.55 -4.35 14.09
C GLU A 6 5.38 -5.50 13.07
N ILE A 7 4.30 -6.27 13.19
CA ILE A 7 4.02 -7.43 12.33
C ILE A 7 3.52 -6.98 10.95
N ILE A 8 2.89 -5.81 10.87
CA ILE A 8 2.32 -5.26 9.64
C ILE A 8 3.26 -4.23 9.02
N ASN A 9 3.40 -4.28 7.70
CA ASN A 9 4.23 -3.37 6.93
C ASN A 9 3.68 -1.93 6.98
N ASP A 10 4.55 -0.92 6.92
CA ASP A 10 4.16 0.49 6.87
C ASP A 10 3.32 0.86 5.65
N TYR A 11 3.50 0.16 4.52
CA TYR A 11 2.68 0.29 3.31
C TYR A 11 1.35 -0.48 3.39
N GLN A 12 1.03 -1.10 4.54
CA GLN A 12 -0.29 -1.68 4.77
C GLN A 12 -1.21 -0.64 5.42
N TYR A 13 -2.14 -0.12 4.62
CA TYR A 13 -3.08 0.94 5.05
C TYR A 13 -4.44 0.38 5.50
N GLY A 14 -4.84 -0.80 5.02
CA GLY A 14 -6.12 -1.41 5.35
C GLY A 14 -6.25 -1.81 6.82
N PHE A 15 -7.45 -1.61 7.39
CA PHE A 15 -7.83 -2.06 8.74
C PHE A 15 -6.95 -1.54 9.89
N ARG A 16 -6.29 -0.39 9.71
CA ARG A 16 -5.53 0.28 10.78
C ARG A 16 -6.24 1.55 11.24
N LYS A 17 -6.29 1.76 12.56
CA LYS A 17 -7.05 2.85 13.18
C LYS A 17 -6.63 4.26 12.74
N LYS A 18 -5.39 4.44 12.30
CA LYS A 18 -4.81 5.74 11.89
C LYS A 18 -4.58 5.89 10.39
N PHE A 19 -4.99 4.91 9.58
CA PHE A 19 -4.74 4.90 8.15
C PHE A 19 -6.07 4.82 7.41
N ASN A 20 -6.12 5.41 6.23
CA ASN A 20 -7.28 5.39 5.35
C ASN A 20 -6.84 5.20 3.89
N SER A 21 -7.82 4.99 3.01
CA SER A 21 -7.57 4.77 1.59
C SER A 21 -6.96 5.97 0.88
N GLU A 22 -7.31 7.19 1.31
CA GLU A 22 -6.79 8.44 0.75
C GLU A 22 -5.28 8.56 0.98
N MET A 23 -4.82 8.21 2.19
CA MET A 23 -3.40 8.21 2.53
C MET A 23 -2.62 7.18 1.70
N ALA A 24 -3.20 6.00 1.47
CA ALA A 24 -2.60 4.98 0.61
C ALA A 24 -2.39 5.50 -0.82
N LEU A 25 -3.40 6.19 -1.36
CA LEU A 25 -3.36 6.80 -2.68
C LEU A 25 -2.35 7.96 -2.75
N ALA A 26 -2.33 8.83 -1.73
CA ALA A 26 -1.43 9.97 -1.67
C ALA A 26 0.03 9.51 -1.66
N VAL A 27 0.40 8.61 -0.75
CA VAL A 27 1.77 8.08 -0.67
C VAL A 27 2.18 7.36 -1.96
N THR A 28 1.26 6.60 -2.57
CA THR A 28 1.55 5.94 -3.85
C THR A 28 1.80 6.96 -4.96
N THR A 29 0.97 8.01 -5.04
CA THR A 29 1.13 9.09 -6.03
C THR A 29 2.44 9.84 -5.85
N ASP A 30 2.78 10.21 -4.62
CA ASP A 30 4.04 10.89 -4.30
C ASP A 30 5.26 10.06 -4.69
N ASN A 31 5.22 8.74 -4.45
CA ASN A 31 6.29 7.82 -4.85
C ASN A 31 6.43 7.71 -6.37
N ILE A 32 5.32 7.73 -7.11
CA ILE A 32 5.32 7.72 -8.57
C ILE A 32 5.92 9.02 -9.10
N ILE A 33 5.43 10.17 -8.63
CA ILE A 33 5.89 11.50 -9.08
C ILE A 33 7.40 11.66 -8.80
N SER A 34 7.84 11.39 -7.57
CA SER A 34 9.26 11.50 -7.20
C SER A 34 10.17 10.57 -8.01
N SER A 35 9.68 9.39 -8.39
CA SER A 35 10.43 8.46 -9.25
C SER A 35 10.53 8.97 -10.68
N LEU A 36 9.45 9.55 -11.22
CA LEU A 36 9.43 10.17 -12.55
C LEU A 36 10.33 11.41 -12.60
N ASP A 37 10.28 12.27 -11.58
CA ASP A 37 11.15 13.45 -11.45
C ASP A 37 12.64 13.05 -11.41
N SER A 38 12.93 11.87 -10.85
CA SER A 38 14.27 11.28 -10.82
C SER A 38 14.67 10.57 -12.12
N GLN A 39 13.91 10.76 -13.22
CA GLN A 39 14.10 10.09 -14.52
C GLN A 39 14.08 8.55 -14.46
N LYS A 40 13.42 7.97 -13.45
CA LYS A 40 13.26 6.52 -13.34
C LYS A 40 12.01 6.06 -14.10
N HIS A 41 12.06 4.82 -14.59
CA HIS A 41 10.87 4.15 -15.09
C HIS A 41 10.03 3.60 -13.93
N VAL A 42 8.72 3.85 -13.98
CA VAL A 42 7.77 3.37 -12.97
C VAL A 42 6.85 2.34 -13.61
N MET A 43 6.68 1.19 -12.94
CA MET A 43 5.75 0.14 -13.34
C MET A 43 4.93 -0.29 -12.12
N GLY A 44 3.61 -0.38 -12.28
CA GLY A 44 2.68 -0.78 -11.22
C GLY A 44 2.05 -2.14 -11.49
N PHE A 45 2.02 -3.01 -10.49
CA PHE A 45 1.27 -4.26 -10.51
C PHE A 45 0.08 -4.17 -9.55
N PHE A 46 -1.13 -4.33 -10.09
CA PHE A 46 -2.36 -4.36 -9.30
C PHE A 46 -2.81 -5.81 -9.12
N LEU A 47 -2.57 -6.36 -7.93
CA LEU A 47 -2.95 -7.73 -7.58
C LEU A 47 -4.20 -7.70 -6.71
N ILE A 48 -5.23 -8.44 -7.13
CA ILE A 48 -6.42 -8.68 -6.33
C ILE A 48 -6.53 -10.18 -6.11
N SER A 49 -6.40 -10.60 -4.85
CA SER A 49 -6.68 -12.00 -4.49
C SER A 49 -8.20 -12.16 -4.31
N LYS A 50 -8.82 -12.98 -5.17
CA LYS A 50 -10.17 -13.48 -4.90
C LYS A 50 -10.08 -14.53 -3.78
N ARG A 51 -11.05 -14.53 -2.88
CA ARG A 51 -11.11 -15.47 -1.75
C ARG A 51 -11.18 -16.91 -2.29
N LEU A 52 -10.25 -17.77 -1.88
CA LEU A 52 -10.48 -19.22 -1.88
C LEU A 52 -11.48 -19.47 -0.74
N LEU A 53 -12.77 -19.51 -1.08
CA LEU A 53 -13.79 -20.07 -0.21
C LEU A 53 -13.57 -21.58 -0.17
N THR A 54 -12.66 -22.03 0.69
CA THR A 54 -12.67 -23.42 1.15
C THR A 54 -13.85 -23.52 2.11
N GLN A 55 -14.87 -24.28 1.71
CA GLN A 55 -16.00 -24.65 2.55
C GLN A 55 -15.54 -25.47 3.77
#